data_AF-A0AAD9V2T0-F1
#
_entry.id   AF-A0AAD9V2T0-F1
#
_cell.length_a   1.000
_cell.length_b   1.000
_cell.length_c   1.000
_cell.angle_alpha   90.00
_cell.angle_beta   90.00
_cell.angle_gamma   90.00
#
_symmetry.space_group_name_H-M   'P 1'
#
loop_
_entity.id
_entity.type
_entity.pdbx_description
1 polymer ?
#
loop_
_entity_poly.entity_id
_entity_poly.type
_entity_poly.pdbx_seq_one_letter_code
_entity_poly.pdbx_strand_id
1 'polypeptide(L)'
;MEVYGLPESRRQVAFYTTLLARYAYWRNVHGLLNDGESAKSHEPRAYRAEEEQEFNSLIEKIVMQCTASPHRTRSFFIPKATMKTKRKCGDVFGFKVSKAMKFIGSHEREQALKTFVTTLNLGCVGRLTFLTVGQCAGFLHIQRLLLPKELLRKMDEDDSEEEKETESCEELPPVLLDCQHDSSKLHSMDMDFLTDPQNAHPFKQTEAAVDEAEN
;
A
#
# COMPACT_ATOMS: atom_id res chain seq x y z
N MET A 1 -31.88 26.73 14.66
CA MET A 1 -30.72 26.99 15.52
C MET A 1 -29.50 26.40 14.83
N GLU A 2 -28.82 27.23 14.06
CA GLU A 2 -27.61 26.85 13.32
C GLU A 2 -26.39 27.08 14.20
N VAL A 3 -25.61 26.02 14.46
CA VAL A 3 -24.34 26.11 15.18
C VAL A 3 -23.22 26.08 14.13
N TYR A 4 -22.94 27.24 13.52
CA TYR A 4 -21.75 27.43 12.69
C TYR A 4 -20.83 28.46 13.34
N GLY A 5 -19.70 27.99 13.89
CA GLY A 5 -18.68 28.90 14.41
C GLY A 5 -17.63 28.30 15.34
N LEU A 6 -17.27 27.02 15.19
CA LEU A 6 -16.09 26.48 15.89
C LEU A 6 -14.84 26.77 15.07
N PRO A 7 -13.83 27.48 15.62
CA PRO A 7 -12.58 27.79 14.94
C PRO A 7 -11.87 26.50 14.50
N GLU A 8 -11.18 26.58 13.37
CA GLU A 8 -10.55 25.44 12.67
C GLU A 8 -9.59 24.64 13.56
N SER A 9 -8.94 25.31 14.53
CA SER A 9 -8.11 24.69 15.56
C SER A 9 -8.89 23.75 16.50
N ARG A 10 -10.16 24.07 16.81
CA ARG A 10 -11.02 23.19 17.64
C ARG A 10 -11.59 22.01 16.87
N ARG A 11 -11.76 22.13 15.55
CA ARG A 11 -12.18 21.00 14.69
C ARG A 11 -11.09 19.95 14.60
N GLN A 12 -9.82 20.37 14.47
CA GLN A 12 -8.68 19.46 14.51
C GLN A 12 -8.62 18.71 15.85
N VAL A 13 -8.68 19.41 16.99
CA VAL A 13 -8.60 18.77 18.31
C VAL A 13 -9.73 17.74 18.54
N ALA A 14 -10.97 18.05 18.16
CA ALA A 14 -12.09 17.12 18.30
C ALA A 14 -11.97 15.88 17.39
N PHE A 15 -11.38 16.04 16.21
CA PHE A 15 -11.09 14.94 15.31
C PHE A 15 -10.02 14.01 15.90
N TYR A 16 -8.93 14.58 16.41
CA TYR A 16 -7.83 13.82 17.00
C TYR A 16 -8.23 13.07 18.26
N THR A 17 -9.02 13.66 19.15
CA THR A 17 -9.52 12.95 20.34
C THR A 17 -10.41 11.77 19.97
N THR A 18 -11.23 11.91 18.93
CA THR A 18 -12.08 10.83 18.43
C THR A 18 -11.24 9.72 17.78
N LEU A 19 -10.19 10.07 17.03
CA LEU A 19 -9.29 9.09 16.39
C LEU A 19 -8.48 8.31 17.43
N LEU A 20 -7.93 9.01 18.43
CA LEU A 20 -7.21 8.39 19.55
C LEU A 20 -8.13 7.51 20.40
N ALA A 21 -9.36 7.93 20.67
CA ALA A 21 -10.34 7.11 21.40
C ALA A 21 -10.73 5.84 20.61
N ARG A 22 -10.91 5.97 19.29
CA ARG A 22 -11.23 4.84 18.41
C ARG A 22 -10.05 3.89 18.25
N TYR A 23 -8.82 4.42 18.24
CA TYR A 23 -7.59 3.66 18.24
C TYR A 23 -7.35 2.93 19.57
N ALA A 24 -7.57 3.59 20.71
CA ALA A 24 -7.50 2.98 22.04
C ALA A 24 -8.56 1.88 22.21
N TYR A 25 -9.78 2.10 21.72
CA TYR A 25 -10.83 1.09 21.68
C TYR A 25 -10.40 -0.12 20.83
N TRP A 26 -9.87 0.10 19.62
CA TRP A 26 -9.42 -0.98 18.75
C TRP A 26 -8.25 -1.76 19.34
N ARG A 27 -7.26 -1.09 19.94
CA ARG A 27 -6.12 -1.70 20.66
C ARG A 27 -6.58 -2.57 21.82
N ASN A 28 -7.56 -2.11 22.61
CA ASN A 28 -8.11 -2.90 23.72
C ASN A 28 -8.96 -4.09 23.25
N VAL A 29 -9.73 -3.93 22.17
CA VAL A 29 -10.60 -5.00 21.65
C VAL A 29 -9.82 -6.08 20.91
N HIS A 30 -8.77 -5.73 20.17
CA HIS A 30 -7.99 -6.69 19.37
C HIS A 30 -6.68 -7.16 20.04
N GLY A 31 -6.21 -6.49 21.09
CA GLY A 31 -5.05 -6.93 21.87
C GLY A 31 -5.26 -8.25 22.65
N LEU A 32 -6.52 -8.64 22.87
CA LEU A 32 -6.89 -9.87 23.60
C LEU A 32 -6.94 -11.14 22.74
N LEU A 33 -6.61 -11.07 21.44
CA LEU A 33 -6.79 -12.18 20.48
C LEU A 33 -5.49 -12.68 19.82
N ASN A 34 -4.32 -12.27 20.32
CA ASN A 34 -3.02 -12.69 19.77
C ASN A 34 -2.22 -13.53 20.78
N ASP A 35 -2.82 -14.61 21.26
CA ASP A 35 -2.11 -15.70 21.94
C ASP A 35 -1.74 -16.77 20.91
N GLY A 36 -0.55 -16.65 20.29
CA GLY A 36 0.02 -17.73 19.49
C GLY A 36 0.70 -17.28 18.20
N GLU A 37 1.97 -16.88 18.31
CA GLU A 37 3.10 -17.61 17.71
C GLU A 37 4.38 -16.79 17.91
N SER A 38 5.37 -17.46 18.50
CA SER A 38 6.67 -16.94 18.89
C SER A 38 7.52 -16.59 17.66
N ALA A 39 7.53 -15.31 17.30
CA ALA A 39 8.59 -14.71 16.50
C ALA A 39 9.33 -13.71 17.39
N LYS A 40 10.64 -13.91 17.55
CA LYS A 40 11.59 -13.10 18.36
C LYS A 40 11.07 -11.67 18.57
N SER A 41 10.66 -11.40 19.80
CA SER A 41 9.96 -10.19 20.23
C SER A 41 10.85 -8.95 20.07
N HIS A 42 10.89 -8.39 18.87
CA HIS A 42 11.16 -6.97 18.74
C HIS A 42 9.94 -6.28 19.33
N GLU A 43 10.06 -5.83 20.59
CA GLU A 43 9.00 -5.04 21.21
C GLU A 43 8.56 -3.95 20.21
N PRO A 44 7.25 -3.81 19.97
CA PRO A 44 6.73 -2.72 19.17
C PRO A 44 7.29 -1.43 19.72
N ARG A 45 8.12 -0.72 18.95
CA ARG A 45 8.56 0.62 19.33
C ARG A 45 7.29 1.43 19.59
N ALA A 46 7.09 1.86 20.82
CA ALA A 46 6.01 2.75 21.16
C ALA A 46 6.27 4.07 20.41
N TYR A 47 5.35 4.45 19.53
CA TYR A 47 5.39 5.76 18.88
C TYR A 47 4.87 6.80 19.86
N ARG A 48 5.50 7.97 19.88
CA ARG A 48 4.97 9.10 20.63
C ARG A 48 3.74 9.67 19.90
N ALA A 49 2.83 10.31 20.64
CA ALA A 49 1.61 10.86 20.07
C ALA A 49 1.88 11.82 18.89
N GLU A 50 2.97 12.58 18.95
CA GLU A 50 3.38 13.50 17.90
C GLU A 50 3.84 12.75 16.63
N GLU A 51 4.57 11.65 16.79
CA GLU A 51 5.02 10.82 15.66
C GLU A 51 3.83 10.11 15.02
N GLU A 52 2.89 9.58 15.81
CA GLU A 52 1.66 8.97 15.31
C GLU A 52 0.83 9.98 14.51
N GLN A 53 0.67 11.19 15.05
CA GLN A 53 -0.03 12.28 14.37
C GLN A 53 0.62 12.63 13.04
N GLU A 54 1.96 12.66 12.99
CA GLU A 54 2.71 12.96 11.79
C GLU A 54 2.50 11.90 10.70
N PHE A 55 2.55 10.61 11.05
CA PHE A 55 2.28 9.54 10.08
C PHE A 55 0.82 9.49 9.63
N ASN A 56 -0.14 9.75 10.53
CA ASN A 56 -1.55 9.84 10.15
C ASN A 56 -1.77 11.01 9.18
N SER A 57 -1.19 12.18 9.47
CA SER A 57 -1.22 13.35 8.58
C SER A 57 -0.59 13.05 7.22
N LEU A 58 0.49 12.25 7.20
CA LEU A 58 1.15 11.81 5.97
C LEU A 58 0.25 10.88 5.14
N ILE A 59 -0.43 9.92 5.79
CA ILE A 59 -1.40 9.02 5.15
C ILE A 59 -2.55 9.82 4.54
N GLU A 60 -3.13 10.75 5.31
CA GLU A 60 -4.21 11.62 4.82
C GLU A 60 -3.75 12.46 3.62
N LYS A 61 -2.55 13.05 3.68
CA LYS A 61 -1.97 13.82 2.58
C LYS A 61 -1.81 12.98 1.31
N ILE A 62 -1.33 11.74 1.44
CA ILE A 62 -1.22 10.80 0.31
C ILE A 62 -2.59 10.57 -0.31
N VAL A 63 -3.58 10.21 0.51
CA VAL A 63 -4.92 9.90 0.02
C VAL A 63 -5.55 11.13 -0.64
N MET A 64 -5.52 12.29 0.02
CA MET A 64 -6.03 13.54 -0.52
C MET A 64 -5.43 13.87 -1.89
N GLN A 65 -4.11 13.79 -2.04
CA GLN A 65 -3.47 14.12 -3.31
C GLN A 65 -3.73 13.05 -4.38
N CYS A 66 -3.82 11.78 -4.02
CA CYS A 66 -4.13 10.72 -4.97
C CYS A 66 -5.56 10.83 -5.50
N THR A 67 -6.53 11.08 -4.61
CA THR A 67 -7.93 11.33 -4.96
C THR A 67 -8.11 12.63 -5.72
N ALA A 68 -7.30 13.66 -5.48
CA ALA A 68 -7.35 14.89 -6.29
C ALA A 68 -6.80 14.72 -7.72
N SER A 69 -6.17 13.59 -8.05
CA SER A 69 -5.54 13.35 -9.36
C SER A 69 -5.54 11.86 -9.74
N PRO A 70 -6.71 11.22 -9.88
CA PRO A 70 -6.82 9.76 -10.05
C PRO A 70 -6.10 9.26 -11.31
N HIS A 71 -6.23 10.01 -12.42
CA HIS A 71 -5.56 9.71 -13.69
C HIS A 71 -4.03 9.59 -13.56
N ARG A 72 -3.40 10.36 -12.66
CA ARG A 72 -1.94 10.31 -12.42
C ARG A 72 -1.54 9.20 -11.46
N THR A 73 -2.47 8.77 -10.60
CA THR A 73 -2.18 7.87 -9.49
C THR A 73 -2.64 6.44 -9.70
N ARG A 74 -3.46 6.16 -10.73
CA ARG A 74 -3.99 4.81 -11.07
C ARG A 74 -2.94 3.68 -11.09
N SER A 75 -1.71 3.99 -11.47
CA SER A 75 -0.63 2.98 -11.56
C SER A 75 -0.04 2.55 -10.22
N PHE A 76 -0.40 3.24 -9.14
CA PHE A 76 0.19 3.03 -7.82
C PHE A 76 -0.72 3.30 -6.63
N PHE A 77 -1.92 3.85 -6.83
CA PHE A 77 -2.92 4.09 -5.80
C PHE A 77 -4.20 3.36 -6.17
N ILE A 78 -4.79 2.71 -5.18
CA ILE A 78 -5.99 1.89 -5.32
C ILE A 78 -6.96 2.35 -4.25
N PRO A 79 -7.98 3.14 -4.64
CA PRO A 79 -8.89 3.76 -3.70
C PRO A 79 -9.63 2.72 -2.86
N LYS A 80 -10.06 1.62 -3.48
CA LYS A 80 -10.84 0.60 -2.81
C LYS A 80 -10.38 -0.80 -3.18
N ALA A 81 -10.15 -1.61 -2.17
CA ALA A 81 -9.81 -3.01 -2.31
C ALA A 81 -10.45 -3.79 -1.18
N THR A 82 -11.27 -4.78 -1.53
CA THR A 82 -11.80 -5.73 -0.55
C THR A 82 -10.99 -7.01 -0.60
N MET A 83 -10.25 -7.31 0.47
CA MET A 83 -9.48 -8.54 0.55
C MET A 83 -10.39 -9.69 1.01
N LYS A 84 -10.67 -10.66 0.12
CA LYS A 84 -11.46 -11.87 0.45
C LYS A 84 -10.66 -12.95 1.19
N THR A 85 -9.33 -12.79 1.33
CA THR A 85 -8.44 -13.84 1.86
C THR A 85 -8.12 -13.62 3.35
N LYS A 86 -7.55 -14.64 3.99
CA LYS A 86 -7.28 -14.82 5.44
C LYS A 86 -6.62 -13.66 6.23
N ARG A 87 -6.26 -12.54 5.59
CA ARG A 87 -5.66 -11.39 6.30
C ARG A 87 -6.76 -10.50 6.89
N LYS A 88 -6.56 -10.07 8.15
CA LYS A 88 -7.50 -9.25 8.95
C LYS A 88 -7.73 -7.82 8.39
N CYS A 89 -7.30 -7.53 7.17
CA CYS A 89 -7.27 -6.16 6.63
C CYS A 89 -8.66 -5.67 6.18
N GLY A 90 -9.58 -6.56 5.79
CA GLY A 90 -10.96 -6.20 5.46
C GLY A 90 -11.08 -5.23 4.28
N ASP A 91 -11.77 -4.11 4.51
CA ASP A 91 -11.92 -3.00 3.56
C ASP A 91 -10.72 -2.04 3.66
N VAL A 92 -9.91 -2.02 2.61
CA VAL A 92 -8.64 -1.28 2.58
C VAL A 92 -8.53 -0.40 1.33
N PHE A 93 -7.67 0.59 1.43
CA PHE A 93 -7.07 1.25 0.29
C PHE A 93 -5.59 0.87 0.23
N GLY A 94 -4.98 0.94 -0.95
CA GLY A 94 -3.61 0.49 -1.12
C GLY A 94 -2.80 1.41 -2.00
N PHE A 95 -1.50 1.54 -1.73
CA PHE A 95 -0.59 2.22 -2.63
C PHE A 95 0.84 1.70 -2.61
N LYS A 96 1.59 1.92 -3.70
CA LYS A 96 3.04 1.70 -3.73
C LYS A 96 3.72 2.87 -3.01
N VAL A 97 4.28 2.60 -1.84
CA VAL A 97 4.88 3.61 -0.95
C VAL A 97 5.86 4.51 -1.69
N SER A 98 6.80 3.95 -2.44
CA SER A 98 7.83 4.76 -3.11
C SER A 98 7.29 5.72 -4.17
N LYS A 99 6.25 5.30 -4.91
CA LYS A 99 5.59 6.17 -5.89
C LYS A 99 4.74 7.24 -5.20
N ALA A 100 3.96 6.86 -4.18
CA ALA A 100 3.13 7.80 -3.43
C ALA A 100 3.96 8.85 -2.70
N MET A 101 5.05 8.45 -2.04
CA MET A 101 5.94 9.35 -1.31
C MET A 101 6.69 10.31 -2.23
N LYS A 102 7.13 9.83 -3.40
CA LYS A 102 7.67 10.71 -4.46
C LYS A 102 6.62 11.68 -4.98
N PHE A 103 5.38 11.24 -5.16
CA PHE A 103 4.27 12.05 -5.67
C PHE A 103 3.94 13.23 -4.73
N ILE A 104 3.90 13.00 -3.42
CA ILE A 104 3.65 14.06 -2.42
C ILE A 104 4.89 14.88 -2.02
N GLY A 105 6.06 14.55 -2.57
CA GLY A 105 7.33 15.22 -2.28
C GLY A 105 7.95 14.89 -0.92
N SER A 106 7.76 13.68 -0.38
CA SER A 106 8.22 13.29 0.97
C SER A 106 8.92 11.92 0.98
N HIS A 107 10.00 11.76 0.23
CA HIS A 107 10.66 10.45 -0.01
C HIS A 107 11.47 9.89 1.18
N GLU A 108 11.85 10.70 2.16
CA GLU A 108 12.77 10.29 3.24
C GLU A 108 12.15 9.31 4.25
N ARG A 109 10.82 9.17 4.26
CA ARG A 109 10.07 8.46 5.33
C ARG A 109 9.39 7.17 4.90
N GLU A 110 9.75 6.62 3.74
CA GLU A 110 9.12 5.42 3.20
C GLU A 110 9.16 4.22 4.15
N GLN A 111 10.35 3.92 4.69
CA GLN A 111 10.54 2.76 5.56
C GLN A 111 9.86 2.97 6.91
N ALA A 112 9.94 4.18 7.46
CA ALA A 112 9.29 4.53 8.72
C ALA A 112 7.77 4.41 8.63
N LEU A 113 7.17 4.86 7.52
CA LEU A 113 5.73 4.71 7.27
C LEU A 113 5.30 3.24 7.17
N LYS A 114 6.08 2.40 6.47
CA LYS A 114 5.80 0.95 6.40
C LYS A 114 5.83 0.32 7.78
N THR A 115 6.90 0.59 8.54
CA THR A 115 7.04 0.07 9.91
C THR A 115 5.88 0.54 10.77
N PHE A 116 5.56 1.83 10.79
CA PHE A 116 4.44 2.41 11.53
C PHE A 116 3.12 1.67 11.28
N VAL A 117 2.73 1.53 10.01
CA VAL A 117 1.47 0.85 9.64
C VAL A 117 1.45 -0.61 10.09
N THR A 118 2.57 -1.33 9.95
CA THR A 118 2.65 -2.73 10.36
C THR A 118 2.72 -2.92 11.87
N THR A 119 3.48 -2.09 12.59
CA THR A 119 3.66 -2.15 14.04
C THR A 119 2.34 -1.87 14.77
N LEU A 120 1.54 -0.94 14.26
CA LEU A 120 0.25 -0.57 14.85
C LEU A 120 -0.94 -1.37 14.29
N ASN A 121 -0.68 -2.37 13.45
CA ASN A 121 -1.72 -3.19 12.81
C ASN A 121 -2.79 -2.37 12.06
N LEU A 122 -2.44 -1.17 11.60
CA LEU A 122 -3.31 -0.31 10.78
C LEU A 122 -3.50 -0.88 9.37
N GLY A 123 -2.61 -1.80 9.00
CA GLY A 123 -2.49 -2.32 7.66
C GLY A 123 -1.42 -3.38 7.51
N CYS A 124 -1.02 -3.62 6.28
CA CYS A 124 -0.12 -4.69 5.88
C CYS A 124 0.79 -4.20 4.75
N VAL A 125 2.00 -4.74 4.68
CA VAL A 125 2.78 -4.77 3.43
C VAL A 125 2.54 -6.13 2.78
N GLY A 126 2.08 -6.16 1.53
CA GLY A 126 1.79 -7.43 0.92
C GLY A 126 1.56 -7.41 -0.58
N ARG A 127 1.18 -8.59 -1.07
CA ARG A 127 0.64 -8.76 -2.41
C ARG A 127 -0.87 -8.59 -2.33
N LEU A 128 -1.39 -7.66 -3.12
CA LEU A 128 -2.83 -7.49 -3.30
C LEU A 128 -3.22 -8.24 -4.57
N THR A 129 -4.13 -9.21 -4.44
CA THR A 129 -4.74 -9.85 -5.62
C THR A 129 -6.01 -9.08 -5.94
N PHE A 130 -5.98 -8.33 -7.03
CA PHE A 130 -7.14 -7.70 -7.61
C PHE A 130 -7.82 -8.69 -8.57
N LEU A 131 -9.15 -8.75 -8.51
CA LEU A 131 -9.93 -9.62 -9.39
C LEU A 131 -9.70 -9.28 -10.86
N THR A 132 -9.45 -8.01 -11.18
CA THR A 132 -9.26 -7.50 -12.55
C THR A 132 -7.80 -7.30 -12.93
N VAL A 133 -6.94 -6.89 -11.99
CA VAL A 133 -5.55 -6.47 -12.27
C VAL A 133 -4.51 -7.54 -11.88
N GLY A 134 -4.94 -8.67 -11.34
CA GLY A 134 -4.05 -9.73 -10.87
C GLY A 134 -3.28 -9.35 -9.60
N GLN A 135 -2.09 -9.93 -9.41
CA GLN A 135 -1.31 -9.75 -8.18
C GLN A 135 -0.37 -8.54 -8.27
N CYS A 136 -0.60 -7.58 -7.39
CA CYS A 136 0.23 -6.40 -7.21
C CYS A 136 1.12 -6.56 -5.97
N ALA A 137 2.42 -6.74 -6.16
CA ALA A 137 3.39 -6.82 -5.07
C ALA A 137 3.88 -5.43 -4.63
N GLY A 138 4.29 -5.34 -3.36
CA GLY A 138 4.92 -4.14 -2.79
C GLY A 138 3.95 -3.01 -2.44
N PHE A 139 2.64 -3.31 -2.36
CA PHE A 139 1.65 -2.36 -1.90
C PHE A 139 1.59 -2.35 -0.37
N LEU A 140 1.54 -1.14 0.19
CA LEU A 140 1.10 -0.90 1.55
C LEU A 140 -0.42 -0.71 1.49
N HIS A 141 -1.15 -1.50 2.26
CA HIS A 141 -2.60 -1.37 2.37
C HIS A 141 -2.98 -1.04 3.80
N ILE A 142 -3.92 -0.12 3.93
CA ILE A 142 -4.32 0.51 5.18
C ILE A 142 -5.84 0.42 5.27
N GLN A 143 -6.35 0.13 6.46
CA GLN A 143 -7.79 0.05 6.71
C GLN A 143 -8.46 1.40 6.42
N ARG A 144 -9.52 1.37 5.60
CA ARG A 144 -10.29 2.58 5.24
C ARG A 144 -10.95 3.24 6.44
N LEU A 145 -11.29 2.46 7.47
CA LEU A 145 -11.91 2.92 8.72
C LEU A 145 -11.09 3.98 9.49
N LEU A 146 -9.79 4.09 9.18
CA LEU A 146 -8.88 5.07 9.77
C LEU A 146 -9.04 6.47 9.16
N LEU A 147 -9.63 6.58 7.98
CA LEU A 147 -9.80 7.85 7.28
C LEU A 147 -11.10 8.56 7.70
N PRO A 148 -11.13 9.90 7.65
CA PRO A 148 -12.38 10.66 7.81
C PRO A 148 -13.44 10.23 6.78
N LYS A 149 -14.71 10.27 7.16
CA LYS A 149 -15.84 9.86 6.30
C LYS A 149 -15.89 10.68 5.01
N GLU A 150 -15.54 11.95 5.08
CA GLU A 150 -15.52 12.87 3.95
C GLU A 150 -14.49 12.45 2.90
N LEU A 151 -13.33 11.96 3.36
CA LEU A 151 -12.26 11.48 2.48
C LEU A 151 -12.65 10.15 1.84
N LEU A 152 -13.26 9.25 2.61
CA LEU A 152 -13.78 7.97 2.11
C LEU A 152 -14.84 8.18 1.03
N ARG A 153 -15.73 9.15 1.22
CA ARG A 153 -16.76 9.48 0.23
C ARG A 153 -16.13 9.93 -1.09
N LYS A 154 -15.14 10.83 -1.05
CA LYS A 154 -14.42 11.28 -2.25
C LYS A 154 -13.72 10.13 -2.98
N MET A 155 -13.12 9.21 -2.24
CA MET A 155 -12.47 8.03 -2.82
C MET A 155 -13.45 7.08 -3.52
N ASP A 156 -14.72 7.05 -3.11
CA ASP A 156 -15.75 6.22 -3.72
C ASP A 156 -16.47 6.92 -4.90
N GLU A 157 -16.41 8.25 -5.00
CA GLU A 157 -17.06 9.05 -6.06
C GLU A 157 -16.31 8.93 -7.42
N ASP A 158 -14.98 8.79 -7.41
CA ASP A 158 -14.16 8.77 -8.63
C ASP A 158 -14.21 7.43 -9.40
N ASP A 159 -14.67 6.34 -8.78
CA ASP A 159 -14.78 5.02 -9.44
C ASP A 159 -16.00 4.94 -10.40
N SER A 160 -16.90 5.92 -10.39
CA SER A 160 -18.17 5.89 -11.15
C SER A 160 -18.14 6.55 -12.53
N GLU A 161 -17.10 7.29 -12.90
CA GLU A 161 -17.13 8.10 -14.15
C GLU A 161 -16.25 7.57 -15.30
N GLU A 162 -15.44 6.52 -15.10
CA GLU A 162 -14.47 6.05 -16.11
C GLU A 162 -14.99 4.97 -17.09
N GLU A 163 -16.27 4.60 -17.08
CA GLU A 163 -16.84 3.61 -18.04
C GLU A 163 -17.41 4.21 -19.35
N LYS A 164 -17.14 5.48 -19.68
CA LYS A 164 -17.83 6.15 -20.82
C LYS A 164 -17.04 6.55 -22.05
N GLU A 165 -15.76 6.18 -22.20
CA GLU A 165 -15.00 6.51 -23.42
C GLU A 165 -14.18 5.35 -23.97
N THR A 166 -14.85 4.26 -24.35
CA THR A 166 -14.34 3.35 -25.40
C THR A 166 -15.47 2.79 -26.26
N GLU A 167 -16.23 3.65 -26.94
CA GLU A 167 -17.05 3.20 -28.09
C GLU A 167 -17.29 4.33 -29.10
N SER A 168 -16.24 4.72 -29.80
CA SER A 168 -16.37 5.16 -31.20
C SER A 168 -15.04 4.89 -31.91
N CYS A 169 -14.76 3.61 -32.14
CA CYS A 169 -13.92 3.25 -33.27
C CYS A 169 -14.78 3.59 -34.50
N GLU A 170 -14.57 4.77 -35.09
CA GLU A 170 -15.10 5.06 -36.42
C GLU A 170 -14.66 3.92 -37.34
N GLU A 171 -15.67 3.22 -37.84
CA GLU A 171 -15.58 2.17 -38.83
C GLU A 171 -15.02 2.79 -40.12
N LEU A 172 -13.70 2.85 -40.23
CA LEU A 172 -13.04 3.24 -41.48
C LEU A 172 -13.32 2.15 -42.52
N PRO A 173 -13.75 2.52 -43.75
CA PRO A 173 -14.08 1.54 -44.78
C PRO A 173 -12.85 0.70 -45.15
N PRO A 174 -13.04 -0.58 -45.52
CA PRO A 174 -11.94 -1.47 -45.85
C PRO A 174 -11.27 -1.00 -47.14
N VAL A 175 -10.13 -0.34 -47.01
CA VAL A 175 -9.22 -0.15 -48.14
C VAL A 175 -8.45 -1.46 -48.30
N LEU A 176 -8.86 -2.23 -49.32
CA LEU A 176 -8.08 -3.31 -49.91
C LEU A 176 -6.67 -2.80 -50.23
N LEU A 177 -5.71 -3.11 -49.36
CA LEU A 177 -4.29 -2.97 -49.66
C LEU A 177 -3.69 -4.38 -49.70
N ASP A 178 -3.57 -4.89 -50.92
CA ASP A 178 -2.76 -6.06 -51.24
C ASP A 178 -1.30 -5.78 -50.90
N CYS A 179 -0.89 -6.12 -49.69
CA CYS A 179 0.52 -6.20 -49.31
C CYS A 179 0.95 -7.66 -49.34
N GLN A 180 1.38 -8.13 -50.52
CA GLN A 180 2.26 -9.28 -50.62
C GLN A 180 3.58 -8.92 -49.91
N HIS A 181 3.81 -9.50 -48.74
CA HIS A 181 5.14 -9.58 -48.14
C HIS A 181 5.57 -11.02 -48.12
N ASP A 182 6.24 -11.39 -49.21
CA ASP A 182 7.17 -12.49 -49.28
C ASP A 182 8.41 -12.08 -48.46
N SER A 183 8.67 -12.77 -47.34
CA SER A 183 9.94 -12.67 -46.63
C SER A 183 10.17 -13.97 -45.88
N SER A 184 10.83 -14.83 -46.62
CA SER A 184 11.45 -16.07 -46.22
C SER A 184 12.52 -15.84 -45.14
N LYS A 185 12.75 -16.89 -44.32
CA LYS A 185 13.90 -17.12 -43.43
C LYS A 185 13.97 -16.27 -42.15
N LEU A 186 13.35 -16.77 -41.08
CA LEU A 186 13.91 -16.63 -39.74
C LEU A 186 14.80 -17.84 -39.43
N HIS A 187 16.09 -17.57 -39.32
CA HIS A 187 17.11 -18.48 -38.80
C HIS A 187 16.80 -18.77 -37.32
N SER A 188 16.62 -20.04 -36.99
CA SER A 188 16.70 -20.54 -35.62
C SER A 188 18.14 -20.32 -35.13
N MET A 189 18.35 -19.38 -34.21
CA MET A 189 19.57 -19.32 -33.42
C MET A 189 19.28 -20.02 -32.10
N ASP A 190 19.68 -21.28 -32.02
CA ASP A 190 19.81 -22.01 -30.77
C ASP A 190 20.85 -21.30 -29.89
N MET A 191 20.41 -20.83 -28.73
CA MET A 191 21.30 -20.29 -27.69
C MET A 191 21.55 -21.39 -26.67
N ASP A 192 22.68 -22.07 -26.82
CA ASP A 192 23.22 -23.00 -25.83
C ASP A 192 23.61 -22.23 -24.56
N PHE A 193 22.77 -22.32 -23.53
CA PHE A 193 23.06 -21.77 -22.21
C PHE A 193 23.98 -22.74 -21.44
N LEU A 194 25.29 -22.62 -21.67
CA LEU A 194 26.32 -23.21 -20.83
C LEU A 194 26.13 -22.69 -19.39
N THR A 195 25.65 -23.56 -18.51
CA THR A 195 25.54 -23.29 -17.07
C THR A 195 26.85 -23.76 -16.44
N ASP A 196 27.66 -22.81 -15.97
CA ASP A 196 28.95 -23.05 -15.32
C ASP A 196 28.75 -23.40 -13.82
N PRO A 197 29.02 -24.63 -13.36
CA PRO A 197 28.76 -25.06 -11.99
C PRO A 197 30.03 -24.96 -11.14
N GLN A 198 30.59 -23.76 -10.91
CA GLN A 198 31.77 -23.60 -10.05
C GLN A 198 31.75 -22.37 -9.13
N ASN A 199 30.59 -22.01 -8.55
CA ASN A 199 30.59 -21.01 -7.49
C ASN A 199 29.76 -21.43 -6.26
N ALA A 200 30.11 -22.59 -5.70
CA ALA A 200 29.70 -22.98 -4.37
C ALA A 200 30.72 -22.41 -3.35
N HIS A 201 30.43 -21.25 -2.77
CA HIS A 201 31.15 -20.76 -1.61
C HIS A 201 30.58 -21.43 -0.33
N PRO A 202 31.38 -22.17 0.45
CA PRO A 202 30.94 -22.65 1.75
C PRO A 202 30.95 -21.49 2.75
N PHE A 203 29.77 -21.16 3.27
CA PHE A 203 29.60 -20.24 4.38
C PHE A 203 30.25 -20.85 5.63
N LYS A 204 31.36 -20.25 6.08
CA LYS A 204 32.01 -20.61 7.35
C LYS A 204 31.09 -20.16 8.49
N GLN A 205 30.59 -21.11 9.27
CA GLN A 205 30.07 -20.85 10.61
C GLN A 205 31.25 -20.50 11.52
N THR A 206 31.28 -19.26 12.02
CA THR A 206 32.08 -18.89 13.18
C THR A 206 31.25 -19.13 14.43
N GLU A 207 31.56 -20.22 15.13
CA GLU A 207 31.25 -20.39 16.55
C GLU A 207 32.15 -19.43 17.33
N ALA A 208 31.55 -18.57 18.15
CA ALA A 208 32.23 -17.89 19.23
C ALA A 208 31.48 -18.22 20.52
N ALA A 209 32.12 -19.07 21.31
CA ALA A 209 31.86 -19.29 22.73
C ALA A 209 32.29 -18.06 23.56
N VAL A 210 32.21 -18.19 24.89
CA VAL A 210 32.84 -17.36 25.95
C VAL A 210 31.92 -16.21 26.44
N ASP A 211 31.55 -16.05 27.72
CA ASP A 211 32.00 -16.65 28.98
C ASP A 211 30.89 -16.58 30.05
N GLU A 212 30.88 -17.57 30.94
CA GLU A 212 30.28 -17.47 32.28
C GLU A 212 31.14 -16.55 33.16
N ALA A 213 30.50 -15.71 33.97
CA ALA A 213 31.14 -15.15 35.15
C ALA A 213 30.09 -15.02 36.27
N GLU A 214 30.23 -15.89 37.27
CA GLU A 214 29.66 -15.75 38.61
C GLU A 214 30.19 -14.47 39.28
N ASN A 215 29.29 -13.61 39.78
CA ASN A 215 29.18 -13.22 41.21
C ASN A 215 27.99 -12.27 41.42
#